data_AF-A0A151DW06-F1
#
_entry.id   AF-A0A151DW06-F1
#
_cell.length_a   1.000
_cell.length_b   1.000
_cell.length_c   1.000
_cell.angle_alpha   90.00
_cell.angle_beta   90.00
_cell.angle_gamma   90.00
#
_symmetry.space_group_name_H-M   'P 1'
#
loop_
_entity.id
_entity.type
_entity.pdbx_description
1 polymer ?
#
loop_
_entity_poly.entity_id
_entity_poly.type
_entity_poly.pdbx_seq_one_letter_code
_entity_poly.pdbx_strand_id
1 'polypeptide(L)' 'MVDKKTQEEILRGMDEAAKEAQQDFMTLPGETRKLAAAWVRKWYLKAGYKRLGRFLVSYAKELEKGQG' A
#
# COMPACT_ATOMS: atom_id res chain seq x y z
N MET A 1 -12.32 -9.04 -23.93
CA MET A 1 -11.05 -8.30 -24.02
C MET A 1 -11.35 -6.89 -23.56
N VAL A 2 -10.66 -6.41 -22.53
CA VAL A 2 -10.75 -4.99 -22.14
C VAL A 2 -10.10 -4.19 -23.27
N ASP A 3 -10.80 -3.22 -23.84
CA ASP A 3 -10.25 -2.37 -24.88
C ASP A 3 -9.13 -1.47 -24.33
N LYS A 4 -8.22 -1.06 -25.22
CA LYS A 4 -7.02 -0.30 -24.83
C LYS A 4 -7.35 0.99 -24.06
N LYS A 5 -8.49 1.62 -24.36
CA LYS A 5 -8.93 2.86 -23.71
C LYS A 5 -9.33 2.60 -22.26
N THR A 6 -10.11 1.56 -21.98
CA THR A 6 -10.42 1.16 -20.61
C THR A 6 -9.17 0.73 -19.84
N GLN A 7 -8.19 0.08 -20.48
CA GLN A 7 -6.92 -0.25 -19.82
C GLN A 7 -6.12 1.01 -19.42
N GLU A 8 -6.05 2.01 -20.29
CA GLU A 8 -5.38 3.29 -19.99
C GLU A 8 -6.07 4.07 -18.87
N GLU A 9 -7.41 4.09 -18.84
CA GLU A 9 -8.18 4.71 -17.76
C GLU A 9 -7.94 4.01 -16.41
N ILE A 10 -7.89 2.68 -16.40
CA ILE A 10 -7.55 1.90 -15.20
C ILE A 10 -6.14 2.24 -14.71
N LEU A 11 -5.14 2.27 -15.60
CA LEU A 11 -3.76 2.60 -15.23
C LEU A 11 -3.65 4.02 -14.66
N ARG A 12 -4.38 4.98 -15.26
CA ARG A 12 -4.44 6.35 -14.74
C ARG A 12 -5.02 6.41 -13.32
N GLY A 13 -6.11 5.69 -13.07
CA GLY A 13 -6.69 5.61 -11.74
C GLY A 13 -5.73 4.99 -10.71
N MET A 14 -4.94 3.99 -11.12
CA MET A 14 -3.91 3.41 -10.25
C MET A 14 -2.78 4.41 -9.93
N ASP A 15 -2.35 5.20 -10.91
CA ASP A 15 -1.31 6.22 -10.71
C ASP A 15 -1.79 7.36 -9.82
N GLU A 16 -3.06 7.78 -9.95
CA GLU A 16 -3.70 8.77 -9.07
C GLU A 16 -3.76 8.26 -7.63
N ALA A 17 -4.26 7.04 -7.43
CA ALA A 17 -4.29 6.41 -6.11
C ALA A 17 -2.88 6.27 -5.49
N ALA A 18 -1.85 5.99 -6.30
CA ALA A 18 -0.46 5.93 -5.82
C ALA A 18 0.06 7.30 -5.36
N LYS A 19 -0.31 8.39 -6.04
CA LYS A 19 0.03 9.76 -5.63
C LYS A 19 -0.68 10.15 -4.34
N GLU A 20 -1.97 9.84 -4.23
CA GLU A 20 -2.74 10.08 -3.01
C GLU A 20 -2.14 9.32 -1.82
N ALA A 21 -1.80 8.04 -2.01
CA ALA A 21 -1.15 7.23 -0.97
C ALA A 21 0.21 7.82 -0.55
N GLN A 22 0.98 8.39 -1.48
CA GLN A 22 2.24 9.07 -1.15
C GLN A 22 1.99 10.33 -0.31
N GLN A 23 0.98 11.12 -0.64
CA GLN A 23 0.62 12.31 0.12
C GLN A 23 0.12 11.94 1.52
N ASP A 24 -0.79 10.97 1.61
CA ASP A 24 -1.30 10.44 2.87
C ASP A 24 -0.17 9.92 3.75
N PHE A 25 0.77 9.16 3.17
CA PHE A 25 1.94 8.67 3.91
C PHE A 25 2.74 9.80 4.55
N MET A 26 2.83 10.97 3.90
CA MET A 26 3.56 12.13 4.43
C MET A 26 2.85 12.81 5.60
N THR A 27 1.54 12.59 5.77
CA THR A 27 0.76 13.09 6.91
C THR A 27 1.00 12.29 8.19
N LEU A 28 1.51 11.05 8.07
CA LEU A 28 1.79 10.19 9.21
C LEU A 28 2.87 10.80 10.13
N PRO A 29 2.83 10.54 11.45
CA PRO A 29 3.88 10.96 12.37
C PRO A 29 5.26 10.53 11.89
N GLY A 30 6.27 11.38 12.09
CA GLY A 30 7.62 11.15 11.56
C GLY A 30 8.22 9.81 11.98
N GLU A 31 7.99 9.38 13.22
CA GLU A 31 8.47 8.09 13.71
C GLU A 31 7.74 6.90 13.05
N THR A 32 6.42 7.01 12.86
CA THR A 32 5.61 6.03 12.13
C THR A 32 6.11 5.86 10.70
N ARG A 33 6.41 6.96 10.00
CA ARG A 33 6.98 6.93 8.64
C ARG A 33 8.33 6.21 8.60
N LYS A 34 9.23 6.51 9.54
CA LYS A 34 10.54 5.87 9.64
C LYS A 34 10.41 4.36 9.88
N LEU A 35 9.57 3.96 10.82
CA LEU A 35 9.35 2.54 11.14
C LEU A 35 8.76 1.79 9.95
N ALA A 36 7.72 2.34 9.32
CA ALA A 36 7.10 1.75 8.13
C ALA A 36 8.10 1.62 6.97
N ALA A 37 8.83 2.70 6.64
CA ALA A 37 9.82 2.70 5.57
C ALA A 37 10.97 1.71 5.85
N ALA A 38 11.47 1.64 7.08
CA ALA A 38 12.52 0.71 7.48
C ALA A 38 12.06 -0.75 7.37
N TRP A 39 10.85 -1.06 7.83
CA TRP A 39 10.28 -2.40 7.75
C TRP A 39 10.07 -2.83 6.29
N VAL A 40 9.46 -1.97 5.46
CA VAL A 40 9.25 -2.27 4.04
C VAL A 40 10.60 -2.45 3.34
N ARG A 41 11.57 -1.55 3.51
CA ARG A 41 12.91 -1.67 2.90
C ARG A 41 13.62 -2.98 3.29
N LYS A 42 13.52 -3.40 4.55
CA LYS A 42 14.14 -4.64 5.05
C LYS A 42 13.62 -5.89 4.33
N TRP A 43 12.34 -5.90 3.98
CA TRP A 43 11.67 -7.10 3.46
C TRP A 43 11.33 -7.04 1.98
N TYR A 44 11.28 -5.85 1.37
CA TYR A 44 10.85 -5.67 -0.01
C TYR A 44 11.66 -6.53 -0.99
N LEU A 45 12.98 -6.56 -0.85
CA LEU A 45 13.86 -7.36 -1.71
C LEU A 45 13.87 -8.87 -1.37
N LYS A 46 13.40 -9.25 -0.17
CA LYS A 46 13.41 -10.63 0.32
C LYS A 46 12.10 -11.35 0.03
N ALA A 47 10.99 -10.68 0.33
CA ALA A 47 9.64 -11.21 0.24
C ALA A 47 8.85 -10.62 -0.94
N GLY A 48 9.23 -9.46 -1.48
CA GLY A 48 8.48 -8.81 -2.56
C GLY A 48 7.18 -8.14 -2.10
N TYR A 49 6.78 -7.09 -2.81
CA TYR A 49 5.68 -6.21 -2.42
C TYR A 49 4.31 -6.91 -2.28
N LYS A 50 3.97 -7.88 -3.14
CA LYS A 50 2.66 -8.57 -3.09
C LYS A 50 2.46 -9.34 -1.77
N ARG A 51 3.50 -10.02 -1.27
CA ARG A 51 3.41 -10.79 -0.02
C ARG A 51 3.32 -9.87 1.19
N LEU A 52 4.10 -8.78 1.18
CA LEU A 52 4.04 -7.76 2.25
C LEU A 52 2.68 -7.06 2.29
N GLY A 53 2.12 -6.68 1.14
CA GLY A 53 0.79 -6.07 1.07
C GLY A 53 -0.31 -6.98 1.61
N ARG A 54 -0.30 -8.26 1.23
CA ARG A 54 -1.25 -9.26 1.76
C ARG A 54 -1.17 -9.40 3.28
N PHE A 55 0.04 -9.45 3.82
CA PHE A 55 0.25 -9.51 5.27
C PHE A 55 -0.34 -8.29 5.97
N LEU A 56 -0.01 -7.07 5.52
CA LEU A 56 -0.49 -5.84 6.15
C LEU A 56 -2.02 -5.72 6.09
N VAL A 57 -2.64 -6.07 4.96
CA VAL A 57 -4.11 -6.07 4.83
C VAL A 57 -4.76 -7.12 5.74
N SER A 58 -4.17 -8.31 5.87
CA SER A 58 -4.67 -9.34 6.79
C SER A 58 -4.60 -8.87 8.24
N TYR A 59 -3.47 -8.29 8.63
CA TYR A 59 -3.26 -7.75 9.96
C TYR A 59 -4.25 -6.61 10.28
N ALA A 60 -4.49 -5.70 9.34
CA ALA A 60 -5.48 -4.64 9.50
C ALA A 60 -6.89 -5.20 9.76
N LYS A 61 -7.30 -6.22 9.00
CA LYS A 61 -8.59 -6.91 9.21
C LYS A 61 -8.69 -7.60 10.57
N GLU A 62 -7.59 -8.13 11.10
CA GLU A 62 -7.56 -8.73 12.43
C GLU A 62 -7.73 -7.67 13.53
N LEU A 63 -7.09 -6.50 13.38
CA LEU A 63 -7.27 -5.38 14.31
C LEU A 63 -8.72 -4.89 14.33
N GLU A 64 -9.35 -4.74 13.17
CA GLU A 64 -10.76 -4.32 13.06
C GLU A 64 -11.70 -5.29 13.79
N LYS A 65 -11.42 -6.60 13.73
CA LYS A 65 -12.23 -7.63 14.41
C LYS A 65 -12.02 -7.68 15.91
N GLY A 66 -10.82 -7.34 16.39
CA GLY A 66 -10.50 -7.32 17.83
C GLY A 66 -10.97 -6.07 18.56
N GLN A 67 -11.53 -5.10 17.85
CA GLN A 67 -12.04 -3.83 18.39
C GLN A 67 -13.58 -3.77 18.49
N GLY A 68 -14.28 -4.90 18.24
CA GLY A 68 -15.73 -5.05 18.40
C GLY A 68 -16.07 -6.07 19.47
#